data_AF-A0A9D9K876-F1
#
_entry.id   AF-A0A9D9K876-F1
#
_cell.length_a   1.000
_cell.length_b   1.000
_cell.length_c   1.000
_cell.angle_alpha   90.00
_cell.angle_beta   90.00
_cell.angle_gamma   90.00
#
_symmetry.space_group_name_H-M   'P 1'
#
loop_
_entity.id
_entity.type
_entity.pdbx_description
1 polymer ?
#
loop_
_entity_poly.entity_id
_entity_poly.type
_entity_poly.pdbx_seq_one_letter_code
_entity_poly.pdbx_strand_id
1 'polypeptide(L)'
;MYRVRNATVWERDVFEKEVELTNECFIVFQFHGHSWTVIHEEVIYSWNNGLKPEDAQAISQQLQTQAIEYGVSDTAGAIGYKLYDCGELLEEFYDCCENDFSDKAANPEPHTLYGEDWKFYSIRRQIEASDVQEPFDFVDEFFKSQDAYVPAWGVRGSHTCGIGKRRKLAVIGLDPYDLRMDFVAV
;
A
#
# COMPACT_ATOMS: atom_id res chain seq x y z
N MET A 1 -6.44 19.72 -12.04
CA MET A 1 -5.17 18.95 -12.08
C MET A 1 -4.99 18.43 -10.67
N TYR A 2 -5.40 17.20 -10.41
CA TYR A 2 -5.25 16.59 -9.09
C TYR A 2 -3.77 16.24 -8.93
N ARG A 3 -3.13 16.78 -7.89
CA ARG A 3 -1.76 16.43 -7.50
C ARG A 3 -1.86 15.64 -6.21
N VAL A 4 -1.23 14.48 -6.16
CA VAL A 4 -1.08 13.70 -4.92
C VAL A 4 -0.45 14.60 -3.86
N ARG A 5 -1.18 14.95 -2.80
CA ARG A 5 -0.77 15.84 -1.68
C ARG A 5 -0.03 17.14 -2.05
N ASN A 6 -0.22 17.71 -3.24
CA ASN A 6 0.61 18.82 -3.75
C ASN A 6 2.10 18.46 -3.92
N ALA A 7 2.41 17.20 -4.21
CA ALA A 7 3.75 16.68 -4.46
C ALA A 7 4.61 17.69 -5.23
N THR A 8 5.71 18.08 -4.60
CA THR A 8 6.68 19.01 -5.16
C THR A 8 7.64 18.30 -6.11
N VAL A 9 7.82 16.99 -5.93
CA VAL A 9 8.65 16.13 -6.77
C VAL A 9 7.87 14.88 -7.20
N TRP A 10 7.94 14.57 -8.49
CA TRP A 10 7.56 13.28 -9.04
C TRP A 10 8.60 12.86 -10.06
N GLU A 11 9.54 12.02 -9.63
CA GLU A 11 10.57 11.46 -10.48
C GLU A 11 10.12 10.10 -11.01
N ARG A 12 10.19 9.91 -12.33
CA ARG A 12 9.79 8.67 -12.99
C ARG A 12 10.99 7.79 -13.30
N ASP A 13 10.74 6.50 -13.34
CA ASP A 13 11.72 5.47 -13.70
C ASP A 13 12.98 5.55 -12.82
N VAL A 14 12.77 5.63 -11.50
CA VAL A 14 13.83 5.80 -10.48
C VAL A 14 14.45 4.49 -9.99
N PHE A 15 14.09 3.36 -10.60
CA PHE A 15 14.71 2.08 -10.28
C PHE A 15 16.24 2.15 -10.50
N GLU A 16 16.99 1.73 -9.48
CA GLU A 16 18.44 1.86 -9.36
C GLU A 16 19.00 3.30 -9.39
N LYS A 17 18.16 4.33 -9.26
CA LYS A 17 18.61 5.73 -9.17
C LYS A 17 18.68 6.20 -7.72
N GLU A 18 19.54 7.18 -7.48
CA GLU A 18 19.57 7.88 -6.21
C GLU A 18 18.54 9.00 -6.15
N VAL A 19 17.65 8.93 -5.18
CA VAL A 19 16.69 10.00 -4.83
C VAL A 19 17.06 10.63 -3.50
N GLU A 20 16.68 11.88 -3.28
CA GLU A 20 16.81 12.53 -1.97
C GLU A 20 15.52 12.36 -1.17
N LEU A 21 15.61 11.76 0.01
CA LEU A 21 14.46 11.57 0.89
C LEU A 21 14.01 12.92 1.48
N THR A 22 12.72 13.21 1.41
CA THR A 22 12.12 14.40 2.05
C THR A 22 11.51 14.02 3.40
N ASN A 23 10.63 14.84 3.96
CA ASN A 23 9.88 14.50 5.18
C ASN A 23 8.67 13.60 4.90
N GLU A 24 8.12 13.68 3.70
CA GLU A 24 6.92 12.99 3.23
C GLU A 24 7.22 12.50 1.82
N CYS A 25 7.58 11.22 1.69
CA CYS A 25 7.84 10.63 0.39
C CYS A 25 7.46 9.15 0.38
N PHE A 26 7.15 8.64 -0.82
CA PHE A 26 6.81 7.25 -1.04
C PHE A 26 7.19 6.85 -2.45
N ILE A 27 7.19 5.55 -2.69
CA ILE A 27 7.42 4.97 -3.99
C ILE A 27 6.12 4.41 -4.57
N VAL A 28 6.04 4.48 -5.88
CA VAL A 28 4.93 3.98 -6.67
C VAL A 28 5.52 3.04 -7.70
N PHE A 29 5.09 1.78 -7.75
CA PHE A 29 5.65 0.84 -8.70
C PHE A 29 4.61 -0.05 -9.37
N GLN A 30 4.92 -0.43 -10.60
CA GLN A 30 4.07 -1.26 -11.44
C GLN A 30 4.95 -2.27 -12.18
N PHE A 31 4.65 -3.55 -12.03
CA PHE A 31 5.28 -4.60 -12.82
C PHE A 31 4.82 -4.55 -14.27
N HIS A 32 5.72 -4.84 -15.21
CA HIS A 32 5.36 -4.86 -16.62
C HIS A 32 4.28 -5.92 -16.90
N GLY A 33 3.22 -5.52 -17.61
CA GLY A 33 2.10 -6.40 -17.93
C GLY A 33 0.97 -6.40 -16.90
N HIS A 34 1.13 -5.75 -15.75
CA HIS A 34 0.10 -5.67 -14.72
C HIS A 34 -0.72 -4.37 -14.82
N SER A 35 -2.02 -4.46 -14.57
CA SER A 35 -2.95 -3.32 -14.59
C SER A 35 -2.97 -2.51 -13.31
N TRP A 36 -2.36 -3.03 -12.25
CA TRP A 36 -2.32 -2.41 -10.93
C TRP A 36 -0.97 -1.73 -10.67
N THR A 37 -0.98 -0.81 -9.73
CA THR A 37 0.18 -0.13 -9.16
C THR A 37 0.19 -0.36 -7.66
N VAL A 38 1.34 -0.64 -7.06
CA VAL A 38 1.48 -0.71 -5.60
C VAL A 38 2.13 0.57 -5.12
N ILE A 39 1.68 1.04 -3.96
CA ILE A 39 2.22 2.21 -3.29
C ILE A 39 2.81 1.74 -1.99
N HIS A 40 4.06 2.12 -1.77
CA HIS A 40 4.82 1.66 -0.63
C HIS A 40 5.56 2.82 0.02
N GLU A 41 5.49 2.86 1.35
CA GLU A 41 6.16 3.90 2.11
C GLU A 41 7.66 3.62 2.18
N GLU A 42 8.48 4.60 1.78
CA GLU A 42 9.93 4.49 1.93
C GLU A 42 10.37 5.15 3.24
N VAL A 43 10.39 4.34 4.30
CA VAL A 43 11.14 4.49 5.57
C VAL A 43 11.51 5.93 5.95
N ILE A 44 10.53 6.68 6.45
CA ILE A 44 10.79 7.74 7.42
C ILE A 44 10.07 7.32 8.70
N TYR A 45 10.79 7.22 9.82
CA TYR A 45 10.30 6.77 11.15
C TYR A 45 9.27 7.74 11.78
N SER A 46 8.43 8.38 10.98
CA SER A 46 7.43 9.34 11.40
C SER A 46 6.06 8.77 11.05
N TRP A 47 5.41 8.16 12.04
CA TRP A 47 4.01 7.72 11.98
C TRP A 47 3.06 8.82 11.48
N ASN A 48 3.43 10.09 11.66
CA ASN A 48 2.61 11.23 11.25
C ASN A 48 2.81 11.64 9.77
N ASN A 49 3.90 11.21 9.14
CA ASN A 49 4.31 11.67 7.80
C ASN A 49 4.30 10.54 6.76
N GLY A 50 3.80 9.36 7.13
CA GLY A 50 3.73 8.22 6.24
C GLY A 50 2.68 8.35 5.14
N LEU A 51 2.49 7.23 4.43
CA LEU A 51 1.42 7.08 3.46
C LEU A 51 0.07 7.33 4.14
N LYS A 52 -0.79 8.06 3.44
CA LYS A 52 -2.17 8.24 3.86
C LYS A 52 -3.10 7.54 2.88
N PRO A 53 -4.30 7.11 3.31
CA PRO A 53 -5.27 6.48 2.40
C PRO A 53 -5.59 7.35 1.17
N GLU A 54 -5.54 8.68 1.30
CA GLU A 54 -5.80 9.59 0.18
C GLU A 54 -4.70 9.56 -0.89
N ASP A 55 -3.48 9.09 -0.55
CA ASP A 55 -2.38 8.97 -1.51
C ASP A 55 -2.64 7.87 -2.52
N ALA A 56 -3.11 6.71 -2.07
CA ALA A 56 -3.46 5.61 -2.96
C ALA A 56 -4.68 5.92 -3.84
N GLN A 57 -5.67 6.58 -3.26
CA GLN A 57 -6.80 7.10 -4.02
C GLN A 57 -6.34 8.09 -5.10
N ALA A 58 -5.52 9.08 -4.74
CA ALA A 58 -5.05 10.10 -5.68
C ALA A 58 -4.18 9.50 -6.79
N ILE A 59 -3.32 8.52 -6.48
CA ILE A 59 -2.50 7.82 -7.48
C ILE A 59 -3.37 7.03 -8.45
N SER A 60 -4.31 6.21 -7.96
CA SER A 60 -5.21 5.45 -8.85
C SER A 60 -5.99 6.38 -9.79
N GLN A 61 -6.48 7.50 -9.27
CA GLN A 61 -7.16 8.52 -10.06
C GLN A 61 -6.21 9.17 -11.09
N GLN A 62 -5.00 9.55 -10.69
CA GLN A 62 -4.10 10.26 -11.58
C GLN A 62 -3.53 9.37 -12.70
N LEU A 63 -3.24 8.11 -12.38
CA LEU A 63 -2.71 7.15 -13.35
C LEU A 63 -3.80 6.46 -14.16
N GLN A 64 -5.08 6.59 -13.76
CA GLN A 64 -6.21 5.88 -14.36
C GLN A 64 -5.96 4.36 -14.33
N THR A 65 -5.48 3.88 -13.18
CA THR A 65 -5.15 2.46 -12.95
C THR A 65 -5.69 2.02 -11.60
N GLN A 66 -5.64 0.72 -11.34
CA GLN A 66 -5.79 0.21 -10.00
C GLN A 66 -4.59 0.59 -9.13
N ALA A 67 -4.82 0.91 -7.86
CA ALA A 67 -3.75 1.12 -6.88
C ALA A 67 -3.99 0.27 -5.62
N ILE A 68 -2.94 -0.42 -5.15
CA ILE A 68 -2.94 -1.22 -3.94
C ILE A 68 -2.07 -0.50 -2.90
N GLU A 69 -2.68 -0.12 -1.78
CA GLU A 69 -2.00 0.23 -0.54
C GLU A 69 -1.89 -1.04 0.30
N TYR A 70 -0.71 -1.33 0.84
CA TYR A 70 -0.47 -2.51 1.67
C TYR A 70 0.32 -2.12 2.92
N GLY A 71 -0.07 -2.68 4.05
CA GLY A 71 0.64 -2.50 5.32
C GLY A 71 0.68 -3.78 6.13
N VAL A 72 1.81 -4.03 6.78
CA VAL A 72 1.99 -5.09 7.77
C VAL A 72 2.90 -4.59 8.89
N SER A 73 2.55 -4.92 10.13
CA SER A 73 3.33 -4.60 11.33
C SER A 73 3.37 -5.82 12.23
N ASP A 74 4.53 -6.47 12.31
CA ASP A 74 4.76 -7.60 13.19
C ASP A 74 4.65 -7.23 14.68
N THR A 75 5.08 -6.02 15.02
CA THR A 75 5.11 -5.49 16.38
C THR A 75 3.71 -5.12 16.86
N ALA A 76 2.84 -4.63 15.97
CA ALA A 76 1.46 -4.28 16.27
C ALA A 76 0.47 -5.40 15.93
N GLY A 77 0.94 -6.55 15.43
CA GLY A 77 0.08 -7.63 14.95
C GLY A 77 -0.98 -7.14 13.96
N ALA A 78 -0.59 -6.26 13.02
CA ALA A 78 -1.51 -5.62 12.10
C ALA A 78 -1.19 -5.99 10.66
N ILE A 79 -2.23 -6.19 9.84
CA ILE A 79 -2.12 -6.42 8.40
C ILE A 79 -3.33 -5.85 7.68
N GLY A 80 -3.14 -5.32 6.48
CA GLY A 80 -4.25 -4.86 5.67
C GLY A 80 -3.85 -4.40 4.29
N TYR A 81 -4.88 -4.16 3.48
CA TYR A 81 -4.74 -3.54 2.18
C TYR A 81 -5.94 -2.66 1.86
N LYS A 82 -5.74 -1.75 0.91
CA LYS A 82 -6.80 -1.04 0.22
C LYS A 82 -6.58 -1.13 -1.27
N LEU A 83 -7.64 -1.41 -2.01
CA LEU A 83 -7.64 -1.42 -3.46
C LEU A 83 -8.51 -0.28 -3.97
N TYR A 84 -7.91 0.56 -4.79
CA TYR A 84 -8.59 1.63 -5.51
C TYR A 84 -8.58 1.36 -7.01
N ASP A 85 -9.57 1.87 -7.73
CA ASP A 85 -9.59 1.93 -9.19
C ASP A 85 -10.06 3.31 -9.64
N CYS A 86 -9.22 4.03 -10.37
CA CYS A 86 -9.53 5.37 -10.87
C CYS A 86 -10.01 6.36 -9.79
N GLY A 87 -9.57 6.19 -8.54
CA GLY A 87 -9.96 7.01 -7.39
C GLY A 87 -11.15 6.49 -6.58
N GLU A 88 -11.75 5.36 -6.96
CA GLU A 88 -12.84 4.73 -6.21
C GLU A 88 -12.31 3.58 -5.35
N LEU A 89 -12.70 3.53 -4.07
CA LEU A 89 -12.35 2.42 -3.18
C LEU A 89 -13.18 1.19 -3.59
N LEU A 90 -12.51 0.11 -4.00
CA LEU A 90 -13.16 -1.13 -4.41
C LEU A 90 -13.21 -2.17 -3.29
N GLU A 91 -12.14 -2.25 -2.50
CA GLU A 91 -11.99 -3.25 -1.44
C GLU A 91 -11.01 -2.75 -0.36
N GLU A 92 -11.28 -3.07 0.90
CA GLU A 92 -10.42 -2.80 2.04
C GLU A 92 -10.47 -4.00 2.99
N PHE A 93 -9.31 -4.44 3.46
CA PHE A 93 -9.20 -5.35 4.58
C PHE A 93 -8.24 -4.77 5.60
N TYR A 94 -8.59 -4.85 6.87
CA TYR A 94 -7.75 -4.40 7.97
C TYR A 94 -7.96 -5.28 9.19
N ASP A 95 -6.86 -5.77 9.75
CA ASP A 95 -6.79 -6.55 10.98
C ASP A 95 -5.69 -5.96 11.88
N CYS A 96 -5.98 -5.80 13.18
CA CYS A 96 -5.03 -5.31 14.17
C CYS A 96 -5.48 -5.71 15.57
N CYS A 97 -4.56 -6.21 16.40
CA CYS A 97 -4.86 -6.74 17.73
C CYS A 97 -5.36 -5.69 18.76
N GLU A 98 -5.30 -4.39 18.43
CA GLU A 98 -5.83 -3.32 19.27
C GLU A 98 -7.25 -2.90 18.88
N ASN A 99 -7.80 -3.43 17.78
CA ASN A 99 -9.18 -3.17 17.40
C ASN A 99 -10.14 -4.01 18.23
N ASP A 100 -11.35 -3.51 18.40
CA ASP A 100 -12.51 -4.30 18.85
C ASP A 100 -13.71 -3.88 18.01
N PHE A 101 -14.09 -4.74 17.07
CA PHE A 101 -15.25 -4.55 16.21
C PHE A 101 -16.45 -5.41 16.62
N SER A 102 -16.42 -6.04 17.80
CA SER A 102 -17.48 -6.93 18.27
C SER A 102 -18.86 -6.25 18.27
N ASP A 103 -18.93 -4.98 18.68
CA ASP A 103 -20.15 -4.17 18.68
C ASP A 103 -20.69 -3.84 17.26
N LYS A 104 -19.81 -3.89 16.24
CA LYS A 104 -20.16 -3.55 14.85
C LYS A 104 -20.75 -4.72 14.09
N ALA A 105 -20.49 -5.96 14.50
CA ALA A 105 -21.01 -7.16 13.86
C ALA A 105 -22.55 -7.23 13.87
N ALA A 106 -23.21 -6.66 14.88
CA ALA A 106 -24.67 -6.64 14.99
C ALA A 106 -25.36 -5.64 14.06
N ASN A 107 -24.64 -4.62 13.58
CA ASN A 107 -25.17 -3.59 12.69
C ASN A 107 -24.08 -3.13 11.71
N PRO A 108 -23.73 -3.98 10.72
CA PRO A 108 -22.65 -3.68 9.81
C PRO A 108 -23.00 -2.52 8.87
N GLU A 109 -21.98 -1.76 8.49
CA GLU A 109 -22.08 -0.77 7.42
C GLU A 109 -22.35 -1.48 6.07
N PRO A 110 -22.97 -0.80 5.08
CA PRO A 110 -23.18 -1.38 3.77
C PRO A 110 -21.88 -1.88 3.14
N HIS A 111 -21.91 -3.09 2.59
CA HIS A 111 -20.75 -3.75 1.97
C HIS A 111 -19.60 -4.09 2.94
N THR A 112 -19.85 -4.02 4.25
CA THR A 112 -18.83 -4.28 5.27
C THR A 112 -19.17 -5.52 6.10
N LEU A 113 -18.14 -6.28 6.44
CA LEU A 113 -18.15 -7.39 7.39
C LEU A 113 -17.16 -7.08 8.51
N TYR A 114 -17.48 -7.56 9.70
CA TYR A 114 -16.63 -7.41 10.89
C TYR A 114 -16.38 -8.79 11.50
N GLY A 115 -15.12 -9.02 11.86
CA GLY A 115 -14.72 -10.03 12.82
C GLY A 115 -14.58 -9.40 14.22
N GLU A 116 -13.87 -10.09 15.10
CA GLU A 116 -13.50 -9.56 16.42
C GLU A 116 -12.52 -8.38 16.26
N ASP A 117 -11.42 -8.61 15.53
CA ASP A 117 -10.30 -7.64 15.41
C ASP A 117 -10.14 -7.07 13.99
N TRP A 118 -10.92 -7.58 13.02
CA TRP A 118 -10.81 -7.22 11.61
C TRP A 118 -12.09 -6.63 11.01
N LYS A 119 -11.88 -5.83 9.95
CA LYS A 119 -12.91 -5.25 9.09
C LYS A 119 -12.61 -5.60 7.63
N PHE A 120 -13.64 -5.98 6.90
CA PHE A 120 -13.59 -6.16 5.45
C PHE A 120 -14.69 -5.33 4.78
N TYR A 121 -14.33 -4.51 3.80
CA TYR A 121 -15.27 -3.80 2.92
C TYR A 121 -15.03 -4.21 1.48
N SER A 122 -16.07 -4.52 0.72
CA SER A 122 -15.92 -4.79 -0.73
C SER A 122 -17.18 -4.53 -1.53
N ILE A 123 -17.02 -3.85 -2.67
CA ILE A 123 -18.04 -3.79 -3.73
C ILE A 123 -17.78 -4.78 -4.86
N ARG A 124 -16.65 -5.52 -4.82
CA ARG A 124 -16.25 -6.47 -5.88
C ARG A 124 -16.72 -7.88 -5.61
N ARG A 125 -16.61 -8.34 -4.36
CA ARG A 125 -16.94 -9.71 -3.96
C ARG A 125 -17.73 -9.72 -2.67
N GLN A 126 -18.62 -10.70 -2.58
CA GLN A 126 -19.34 -11.02 -1.36
C GLN A 126 -18.68 -12.27 -0.77
N ILE A 127 -18.31 -12.19 0.50
CA ILE A 127 -17.76 -13.29 1.28
C ILE A 127 -18.59 -13.43 2.55
N GLU A 128 -18.39 -14.52 3.27
CA GLU A 128 -18.91 -14.71 4.63
C GLU A 128 -17.77 -14.52 5.64
N ALA A 129 -18.11 -14.23 6.90
CA ALA A 129 -17.09 -14.08 7.94
C ALA A 129 -16.24 -15.36 8.13
N SER A 130 -16.82 -16.54 7.85
CA SER A 130 -16.10 -17.83 7.90
C SER A 130 -15.05 -18.01 6.80
N ASP A 131 -15.06 -17.17 5.76
CA ASP A 131 -14.04 -17.19 4.70
C ASP A 131 -12.74 -16.53 5.19
N VAL A 132 -12.80 -15.72 6.25
CA VAL A 132 -11.64 -15.12 6.91
C VAL A 132 -11.25 -16.01 8.09
N GLN A 133 -10.53 -17.10 7.81
CA GLN A 133 -10.03 -18.01 8.85
C GLN A 133 -8.82 -17.43 9.57
N GLU A 134 -7.83 -17.00 8.78
CA GLU A 134 -6.59 -16.38 9.26
C GLU A 134 -6.36 -15.10 8.45
N PRO A 135 -6.24 -13.92 9.08
CA PRO A 135 -6.09 -12.64 8.39
C PRO A 135 -4.91 -12.60 7.41
N PHE A 136 -3.78 -13.23 7.76
CA PHE A 136 -2.61 -13.31 6.89
C PHE A 136 -2.88 -14.11 5.61
N ASP A 137 -3.53 -15.27 5.73
CA ASP A 137 -3.89 -16.09 4.58
C ASP A 137 -4.92 -15.38 3.70
N PHE A 138 -5.87 -14.67 4.29
CA PHE A 138 -6.87 -13.89 3.55
C PHE A 138 -6.23 -12.78 2.70
N VAL A 139 -5.24 -12.07 3.27
CA VAL A 139 -4.49 -11.03 2.55
C VAL A 139 -3.59 -11.66 1.49
N ASP A 140 -2.89 -12.76 1.79
CA ASP A 140 -2.05 -13.47 0.83
C ASP A 140 -2.85 -13.97 -0.40
N GLU A 141 -4.03 -14.55 -0.17
CA GLU A 141 -4.94 -14.97 -1.24
C GLU A 141 -5.46 -13.78 -2.07
N PHE A 142 -5.69 -12.61 -1.46
CA PHE A 142 -5.96 -11.39 -2.21
C PHE A 142 -4.80 -11.05 -3.15
N PHE A 143 -3.55 -10.99 -2.67
CA PHE A 143 -2.39 -10.67 -3.51
C PHE A 143 -2.19 -11.68 -4.63
N LYS A 144 -2.29 -12.98 -4.33
CA LYS A 144 -2.25 -14.05 -5.35
C LYS A 144 -3.32 -13.86 -6.42
N SER A 145 -4.54 -13.50 -6.03
CA SER A 145 -5.65 -13.28 -6.98
C SER A 145 -5.44 -12.06 -7.89
N GLN A 146 -4.64 -11.08 -7.46
CA GLN A 146 -4.26 -9.92 -8.27
C GLN A 146 -2.99 -10.18 -9.09
N ASP A 147 -2.40 -11.39 -9.00
CA ASP A 147 -1.05 -11.68 -9.50
C ASP A 147 -0.05 -10.61 -9.02
N ALA A 148 -0.18 -10.21 -7.75
CA ALA A 148 0.54 -9.09 -7.17
C ALA A 148 1.65 -9.54 -6.24
N TYR A 149 2.80 -8.88 -6.36
CA TYR A 149 3.97 -9.10 -5.53
C TYR A 149 4.37 -7.79 -4.84
N VAL A 150 4.38 -7.82 -3.51
CA VAL A 150 4.88 -6.69 -2.70
C VAL A 150 6.24 -7.11 -2.13
N PRO A 151 7.35 -6.68 -2.74
CA PRO A 151 8.66 -7.05 -2.24
C PRO A 151 8.92 -6.43 -0.86
N ALA A 152 9.68 -7.15 -0.04
CA ALA A 152 10.34 -6.52 1.09
C ALA A 152 11.40 -5.54 0.57
N TRP A 153 11.29 -4.27 0.94
CA TRP A 153 12.24 -3.24 0.57
C TRP A 153 13.48 -3.34 1.46
N GLY A 154 14.43 -4.17 1.02
CA GLY A 154 15.73 -4.31 1.67
C GLY A 154 16.64 -3.13 1.35
N VAL A 155 17.14 -2.44 2.38
CA VAL A 155 18.18 -1.42 2.22
C VAL A 155 19.50 -2.10 1.80
N ARG A 156 19.96 -1.91 0.57
CA ARG A 156 21.35 -2.20 0.20
C ARG A 156 22.27 -1.07 0.67
N GLY A 157 22.77 -1.18 1.91
CA GLY A 157 23.84 -0.32 2.45
C GLY A 157 23.38 0.72 3.47
N SER A 158 24.03 0.70 4.64
CA SER A 158 23.98 1.62 5.81
C SER A 158 22.65 2.24 6.26
N HIS A 159 22.42 2.24 7.57
CA HIS A 159 21.27 2.76 8.32
C HIS A 159 20.99 4.29 8.20
N THR A 160 21.16 4.92 7.04
CA THR A 160 20.91 6.36 6.87
C THR A 160 19.45 6.60 6.52
N CYS A 161 18.53 6.35 7.46
CA CYS A 161 17.17 6.90 7.38
C CYS A 161 17.23 8.39 7.73
N GLY A 162 16.44 9.22 7.07
CA GLY A 162 16.30 10.64 7.42
C GLY A 162 16.26 11.60 6.24
N ILE A 163 15.64 12.75 6.49
CA ILE A 163 15.45 13.85 5.55
C ILE A 163 16.81 14.33 5.00
N GLY A 164 16.87 14.61 3.70
CA GLY A 164 18.05 15.10 2.99
C GLY A 164 19.12 14.04 2.72
N LYS A 165 18.85 12.77 3.04
CA LYS A 165 19.74 11.66 2.67
C LYS A 165 19.41 11.17 1.27
N ARG A 166 20.45 10.88 0.49
CA ARG A 166 20.31 10.23 -0.81
C ARG A 166 20.22 8.72 -0.64
N ARG A 167 19.33 8.08 -1.39
CA ARG A 167 19.14 6.63 -1.39
C ARG A 167 18.99 6.09 -2.79
N LYS A 168 19.72 5.01 -3.09
CA LYS A 168 19.51 4.22 -4.29
C LYS A 168 18.28 3.34 -4.08
N LEU A 169 17.23 3.57 -4.87
CA LEU A 169 16.01 2.76 -4.82
C LEU A 169 16.20 1.48 -5.63
N ALA A 170 16.03 0.32 -5.01
CA ALA A 170 16.14 -0.97 -5.71
C ALA A 170 15.40 -2.06 -4.91
N VAL A 171 14.92 -3.08 -5.62
CA VAL A 171 14.38 -4.30 -5.01
C VAL A 171 15.39 -5.42 -5.15
N ILE A 172 15.61 -6.17 -4.08
CA ILE A 172 16.48 -7.36 -4.15
C ILE A 172 15.80 -8.42 -5.02
N GLY A 173 16.50 -8.85 -6.07
CA GLY A 173 16.04 -9.92 -6.96
C GLY A 173 15.19 -9.47 -8.14
N LEU A 174 15.05 -8.15 -8.36
CA LEU A 174 14.42 -7.59 -9.55
C LEU A 174 15.42 -6.75 -10.35
N ASP A 175 15.21 -6.73 -11.66
CA ASP A 175 15.95 -5.94 -12.64
C ASP A 175 15.12 -4.70 -13.09
N PRO A 176 15.75 -3.67 -13.67
CA PRO A 176 15.05 -2.47 -14.16
C PRO A 176 13.98 -2.76 -15.23
N TYR A 177 14.02 -3.94 -15.85
CA TYR A 177 13.05 -4.38 -16.86
C TYR A 177 11.84 -5.09 -16.26
N ASP A 178 11.82 -5.37 -14.96
CA ASP A 178 10.71 -6.08 -14.33
C ASP A 178 9.58 -5.11 -13.95
N LEU A 179 9.92 -3.86 -13.63
CA LEU A 179 8.96 -2.88 -13.13
C LEU A 179 9.31 -1.44 -13.51
N ARG A 180 8.30 -0.60 -13.60
CA ARG A 180 8.43 0.86 -13.50
C ARG A 180 8.33 1.27 -12.03
N MET A 181 9.19 2.17 -11.61
CA MET A 181 9.20 2.75 -10.27
C MET A 181 9.27 4.26 -10.38
N ASP A 182 8.40 4.94 -9.66
CA ASP A 182 8.39 6.39 -9.50
C ASP A 182 8.62 6.74 -8.02
N PHE A 183 9.27 7.88 -7.79
CA PHE A 183 9.42 8.48 -6.46
C PHE A 183 8.59 9.74 -6.38
N VAL A 184 7.80 9.86 -5.31
CA VAL A 184 6.93 11.01 -5.06
C VAL A 184 7.32 11.63 -3.73
N ALA A 185 7.56 12.95 -3.74
CA ALA A 185 7.85 13.72 -2.54
C ALA A 185 6.89 14.91 -2.41
N VAL A 186 6.37 15.10 -1.20
CA VAL A 186 5.48 16.19 -0.81
C VAL A 186 6.28 17.36 -0.27
#